data_AF-A0A371P8S4-F1
#
_entry.id   AF-A0A371P8S4-F1
#
_cell.length_a   1.000
_cell.length_b   1.000
_cell.length_c   1.000
_cell.angle_alpha   90.00
_cell.angle_beta   90.00
_cell.angle_gamma   90.00
#
_symmetry.space_group_name_H-M   'P 1'
#
loop_
_entity.id
_entity.type
_entity.pdbx_description
1 polymer ?
#
loop_
_entity_poly.entity_id
_entity_poly.type
_entity_poly.pdbx_seq_one_letter_code
_entity_poly.pdbx_strand_id
1 'polypeptide(L)'
;MAADRIVVGSAGDDTGARTIARRLRDEGHEIVFVGGRQSPEQLAATAVAEDAVRVVVDAGSSDAQRVRDALHALGAGDITVEPAV
;
A
#
# COMPACT_ATOMS: atom_id res chain seq x y z
N MET A 1 -17.93 10.63 7.63
CA MET A 1 -17.53 9.35 7.02
C MET A 1 -16.03 9.43 6.86
N ALA A 2 -15.26 8.55 7.49
CA ALA A 2 -13.82 8.47 7.21
C ALA A 2 -13.69 8.03 5.75
N ALA A 3 -12.92 8.75 4.94
CA ALA A 3 -12.64 8.30 3.59
C ALA A 3 -11.76 7.04 3.69
N ASP A 4 -12.03 6.03 2.87
CA ASP A 4 -11.22 4.83 2.80
C ASP A 4 -9.82 5.22 2.29
N ARG A 5 -8.86 5.40 3.22
CA ARG A 5 -7.49 5.78 2.89
C ARG A 5 -6.68 4.58 2.43
N ILE A 6 -5.99 4.74 1.32
CA ILE A 6 -5.22 3.68 0.67
C ILE A 6 -3.77 4.14 0.51
N VAL A 7 -2.83 3.33 0.99
CA VAL A 7 -1.40 3.52 0.72
C VAL A 7 -1.02 2.77 -0.55
N VAL A 8 -0.31 3.42 -1.46
CA VAL A 8 0.14 2.82 -2.72
C VAL A 8 1.65 3.05 -2.88
N GLY A 9 2.39 1.97 -3.12
CA GLY A 9 3.83 2.05 -3.40
C GLY A 9 4.39 0.84 -4.12
N SER A 10 5.68 0.90 -4.41
CA SER A 10 6.42 -0.12 -5.17
C SER A 10 7.75 -0.43 -4.48
N ALA A 11 8.16 -1.70 -4.50
CA ALA A 11 9.51 -2.10 -4.11
C ALA A 11 10.54 -1.81 -5.21
N GLY A 12 10.08 -1.65 -6.46
CA GLY A 12 10.88 -1.37 -7.64
C GLY A 12 10.59 0.02 -8.23
N ASP A 13 10.32 0.05 -9.53
CA ASP A 13 9.91 1.26 -10.26
C ASP A 13 8.47 1.64 -9.89
N ASP A 14 8.17 2.95 -9.84
CA ASP A 14 6.87 3.45 -9.39
C ASP A 14 5.86 3.69 -10.52
N THR A 15 6.18 3.36 -11.78
CA THR A 15 5.29 3.64 -12.92
C THR A 15 3.94 2.93 -12.81
N GLY A 16 3.94 1.66 -12.38
CA GLY A 16 2.71 0.89 -12.13
C GLY A 16 1.92 1.46 -10.95
N ALA A 17 2.60 1.62 -9.81
CA ALA A 17 2.05 2.19 -8.58
C ALA A 17 1.40 3.57 -8.82
N ARG A 18 2.04 4.44 -9.63
CA ARG A 18 1.54 5.76 -9.98
C ARG A 18 0.28 5.70 -10.81
N THR A 19 0.18 4.75 -11.73
CA THR A 19 -1.01 4.53 -12.55
C THR A 19 -2.17 4.05 -11.69
N ILE A 20 -1.92 3.12 -10.77
CA ILE A 20 -2.92 2.60 -9.83
C ILE A 20 -3.39 3.69 -8.86
N ALA A 21 -2.46 4.48 -8.31
CA ALA A 21 -2.77 5.61 -7.44
C ALA A 21 -3.69 6.63 -8.12
N ARG A 22 -3.48 6.90 -9.42
CA ARG A 22 -4.37 7.78 -10.19
C ARG A 22 -5.75 7.17 -10.36
N ARG A 23 -5.83 5.90 -10.78
CA ARG A 23 -7.10 5.20 -10.96
C ARG A 23 -7.92 5.19 -9.66
N LEU A 24 -7.32 4.81 -8.54
CA LEU A 24 -8.02 4.77 -7.25
C LEU A 24 -8.47 6.16 -6.79
N ARG A 25 -7.70 7.21 -7.09
CA ARG A 25 -8.11 8.60 -6.84
C ARG A 25 -9.32 8.97 -7.70
N ASP A 26 -9.35 8.57 -8.96
CA ASP A 26 -10.48 8.81 -9.87
C ASP A 26 -11.74 8.04 -9.43
N GLU A 27 -11.58 6.90 -8.76
CA GLU A 27 -12.65 6.13 -8.10
C GLU A 27 -13.16 6.79 -6.79
N GLY A 28 -12.51 7.87 -6.33
CA GLY A 28 -12.93 8.66 -5.16
C GLY A 28 -12.27 8.28 -3.83
N HIS A 29 -11.24 7.43 -3.85
CA HIS A 29 -10.48 7.07 -2.65
C HIS A 29 -9.48 8.15 -2.22
N GLU A 30 -9.17 8.18 -0.93
CA GLU A 30 -8.08 9.01 -0.41
C GLU A 30 -6.75 8.26 -0.56
N ILE A 31 -5.82 8.82 -1.33
CA ILE A 31 -4.59 8.11 -1.74
C ILE A 31 -3.35 8.74 -1.13
N VAL A 32 -2.60 7.92 -0.39
CA VAL A 32 -1.23 8.19 0.05
C VAL A 32 -0.27 7.43 -0.87
N PHE A 33 0.32 8.18 -1.81
CA PHE A 33 1.31 7.61 -2.74
C PHE A 33 2.72 7.79 -2.18
N VAL A 34 3.36 6.69 -1.82
CA VAL A 34 4.71 6.69 -1.22
C VAL A 34 5.84 6.54 -2.25
N GLY A 35 5.49 6.28 -3.52
CA GLY A 35 6.46 6.12 -4.59
C GLY A 35 7.10 4.73 -4.65
N GLY A 36 8.23 4.65 -5.35
CA GLY A 36 8.97 3.42 -5.57
C GLY A 36 10.12 3.21 -4.59
N ARG A 37 10.80 2.07 -4.74
CA ARG A 37 11.93 1.65 -3.91
C ARG A 37 11.64 1.65 -2.40
N GLN A 38 10.39 1.40 -2.04
CA GLN A 38 9.99 1.25 -0.64
C GLN A 38 10.21 -0.19 -0.21
N SER A 39 10.82 -0.38 0.96
CA SER A 39 10.85 -1.72 1.56
C SER A 39 9.45 -2.12 2.04
N PRO A 40 9.12 -3.43 2.09
CA PRO A 40 7.86 -3.90 2.65
C PRO A 40 7.58 -3.38 4.06
N GLU A 41 8.62 -3.27 4.88
CA GLU A 41 8.55 -2.80 6.26
C GLU A 41 8.22 -1.30 6.32
N GLN A 42 8.77 -0.49 5.40
CA GLN A 42 8.40 0.93 5.26
C GLN A 42 6.95 1.10 4.81
N LEU A 43 6.51 0.32 3.81
CA LEU A 43 5.13 0.35 3.33
C LEU A 43 4.13 0.04 4.45
N ALA A 44 4.39 -1.02 5.23
CA ALA A 44 3.58 -1.38 6.38
C ALA A 44 3.56 -0.28 7.45
N ALA A 45 4.72 0.29 7.79
CA ALA A 45 4.82 1.37 8.76
C ALA A 45 4.03 2.62 8.31
N THR A 46 4.09 2.98 7.03
CA THR A 46 3.29 4.09 6.49
C THR A 46 1.80 3.78 6.53
N ALA A 47 1.38 2.57 6.18
CA ALA A 47 -0.03 2.18 6.24
C ALA A 47 -0.61 2.31 7.65
N VAL A 48 0.15 1.89 8.67
CA VAL A 48 -0.26 2.05 10.07
C VAL A 48 -0.28 3.51 10.48
N ALA A 49 0.75 4.30 10.13
CA ALA A 49 0.82 5.71 10.49
C ALA A 49 -0.32 6.55 9.87
N GLU A 50 -0.73 6.19 8.67
CA GLU A 50 -1.80 6.86 7.92
C GLU A 50 -3.20 6.34 8.26
N ASP A 51 -3.34 5.33 9.11
CA ASP A 51 -4.62 4.66 9.41
C ASP A 51 -5.30 4.17 8.11
N ALA A 52 -4.52 3.50 7.27
CA ALA A 52 -4.98 3.03 5.96
C ALA A 52 -5.80 1.75 6.08
N VAL A 53 -6.90 1.65 5.35
CA VAL A 53 -7.72 0.43 5.29
C VAL A 53 -7.15 -0.59 4.31
N ARG A 54 -6.32 -0.13 3.37
CA ARG A 54 -5.75 -0.95 2.30
C ARG A 54 -4.36 -0.46 1.89
N VAL A 55 -3.49 -1.40 1.55
CA VAL A 55 -2.18 -1.17 0.93
C VAL A 55 -2.15 -1.84 -0.43
N VAL A 56 -1.79 -1.09 -1.46
CA VAL A 56 -1.53 -1.62 -2.80
C VAL A 56 -0.02 -1.64 -3.06
N VAL A 57 0.49 -2.81 -3.43
CA VAL A 57 1.92 -3.04 -3.63
C VAL A 57 2.18 -3.39 -5.09
N ASP A 58 2.84 -2.47 -5.81
CA ASP A 58 3.34 -2.68 -7.18
C ASP A 58 4.71 -3.38 -7.13
N ALA A 59 4.68 -4.65 -6.74
CA ALA A 59 5.85 -5.51 -6.66
C ALA A 59 5.43 -6.99 -6.77
N GLY A 60 6.41 -7.89 -6.83
CA GLY A 60 6.14 -9.32 -6.95
C GLY A 60 5.34 -9.89 -5.77
N SER A 61 4.74 -11.06 -5.95
CA SER A 61 3.92 -11.74 -4.92
C SER A 61 4.62 -11.95 -3.58
N SER A 62 5.95 -12.09 -3.59
CA SER A 62 6.79 -12.18 -2.38
C SER A 62 6.77 -10.90 -1.55
N ASP A 63 6.74 -9.72 -2.17
CA ASP A 63 6.77 -8.44 -1.45
C ASP A 63 5.43 -8.14 -0.78
N ALA A 64 4.33 -8.44 -1.47
CA ALA A 64 2.99 -8.34 -0.87
C ALA A 64 2.87 -9.23 0.38
N GLN A 65 3.47 -10.43 0.38
CA GLN A 65 3.48 -11.27 1.58
C GLN A 65 4.31 -10.63 2.71
N ARG A 66 5.49 -10.09 2.39
CA ARG A 66 6.32 -9.40 3.39
C ARG A 66 5.62 -8.18 4.00
N VAL A 67 4.82 -7.44 3.23
CA VAL A 67 3.99 -6.35 3.76
C VAL A 67 2.94 -6.88 4.74
N ARG A 68 2.25 -8.00 4.42
CA ARG A 68 1.29 -8.63 5.35
C ARG A 68 1.97 -9.04 6.65
N ASP A 69 3.14 -9.68 6.55
CA ASP A 69 3.88 -10.15 7.72
C ASP A 69 4.31 -8.96 8.60
N ALA A 70 4.78 -7.87 7.99
CA ALA A 70 5.14 -6.64 8.68
C ALA A 70 3.93 -5.96 9.35
N LEU A 71 2.79 -5.89 8.68
CA LEU A 71 1.54 -5.37 9.25
C LEU A 71 1.08 -6.18 10.46
N HIS A 72 1.15 -7.52 10.36
CA HIS A 72 0.81 -8.39 11.48
C HIS A 72 1.76 -8.18 12.66
N ALA A 73 3.06 -8.00 12.42
CA ALA A 73 4.04 -7.69 13.46
C ALA A 73 3.78 -6.33 14.15
N LEU A 74 3.17 -5.38 13.44
CA LEU A 74 2.75 -4.08 13.96
C LEU A 74 1.38 -4.09 14.65
N GLY A 75 0.69 -5.24 14.68
CA GLY A 75 -0.66 -5.37 15.24
C GLY A 75 -1.78 -4.83 14.33
N ALA A 76 -1.49 -4.57 13.05
CA ALA A 76 -2.42 -4.02 12.06
C ALA A 76 -2.83 -5.06 11.00
N GLY A 77 -3.19 -6.26 11.46
CA GLY A 77 -3.57 -7.39 10.59
C GLY A 77 -4.93 -7.23 9.91
N ASP A 78 -5.67 -6.18 10.25
CA ASP A 78 -6.95 -5.77 9.64
C ASP A 78 -6.76 -4.97 8.34
N ILE A 79 -5.57 -4.42 8.10
CA ILE A 79 -5.25 -3.69 6.86
C ILE A 79 -5.13 -4.68 5.69
N THR A 80 -5.93 -4.46 4.64
CA THR A 80 -5.93 -5.34 3.46
C THR A 80 -4.71 -5.08 2.57
N VAL A 81 -4.00 -6.13 2.14
CA VAL A 81 -2.85 -6.02 1.22
C VAL A 81 -3.18 -6.60 -0.15
N GLU A 82 -3.22 -5.73 -1.15
CA GLU A 82 -3.55 -6.02 -2.55
C GLU A 82 -2.28 -5.92 -3.43
N PRO A 83 -1.83 -7.02 -4.06
CA PRO A 83 -0.76 -6.95 -5.06
C PRO A 83 -1.28 -6.32 -6.35
N ALA A 84 -0.50 -5.43 -6.96
CA ALA A 84 -0.76 -4.98 -8.32
C ALA A 84 -0.39 -6.11 -9.30
N VAL A 85 -1.35 -6.53 -10.12
CA VAL A 85 -1.16 -7.55 -11.17
C VAL A 85 -1.24 -6.93 -12.56
#